data_AF-A0A7S4JQA4-F1
#
_entry.id   AF-A0A7S4JQA4-F1
#
_cell.length_a   1.000
_cell.length_b   1.000
_cell.length_c   1.000
_cell.angle_alpha   90.00
_cell.angle_beta   90.00
_cell.angle_gamma   90.00
#
_symmetry.space_group_name_H-M   'P 1'
#
loop_
_entity.id
_entity.type
_entity.pdbx_description
1 polymer ?
#
loop_
_entity_poly.entity_id
_entity_poly.type
_entity_poly.pdbx_seq_one_letter_code
_entity_poly.pdbx_strand_id
1 'polypeptide(L)'
;ASEFNAHDMSNQNTFRKVFLEDEYVDGLYAIDDILDAIQNSVDVYYSLPNASLARYAFYRTGQGFIKPMSMMIRSYDALTGRFWNITSDAPFTYQDYAGDFHENWQTFNLTLEDPLGPLQILKDAGYPEENNGFYYITDIQLVCSYHTADLGTISVLPVDWKITIAFDLSSGGEALASIITEVHPLPASGAFAQLQAGLSC
;
A
#
# COMPACT_ATOMS: atom_id res chain seq x y z
N ALA A 1 13.18 31.40 -20.41
CA ALA A 1 13.44 30.15 -19.68
C ALA A 1 12.36 30.05 -18.62
N SER A 2 11.54 29.01 -18.68
CA SER A 2 10.33 28.86 -17.83
C SER A 2 10.73 28.65 -16.38
N GLU A 3 10.33 29.57 -15.50
CA GLU A 3 10.35 29.44 -14.03
C GLU A 3 9.28 28.44 -13.54
N PHE A 4 9.17 27.28 -14.21
CA PHE A 4 8.36 26.19 -13.72
C PHE A 4 9.24 25.35 -12.80
N ASN A 5 9.10 25.69 -11.51
CA ASN A 5 9.45 24.92 -10.32
C ASN A 5 10.00 23.53 -10.61
N ALA A 6 11.29 23.34 -10.32
CA ALA A 6 11.79 22.02 -9.98
C ALA A 6 10.95 21.54 -8.78
N HIS A 7 10.03 20.61 -9.01
CA HIS A 7 9.36 19.91 -7.93
C HIS A 7 10.43 19.32 -7.03
N ASP A 8 10.44 19.70 -5.76
CA ASP A 8 11.37 19.12 -4.80
C ASP A 8 10.97 17.65 -4.58
N MET A 9 11.84 16.76 -5.03
CA MET A 9 11.68 15.30 -4.88
C MET A 9 11.91 14.85 -3.42
N SER A 10 12.22 15.77 -2.50
CA SER A 10 12.40 15.50 -1.07
C SER A 10 11.22 14.73 -0.47
N ASN A 11 9.98 15.07 -0.85
CA ASN A 11 8.78 14.35 -0.38
C ASN A 11 8.75 12.88 -0.82
N GLN A 12 9.20 12.56 -2.04
CA GLN A 12 9.27 11.17 -2.50
C GLN A 12 10.27 10.36 -1.67
N ASN A 13 11.42 10.96 -1.37
CA ASN A 13 12.42 10.34 -0.50
C ASN A 13 11.91 10.20 0.94
N THR A 14 11.17 11.19 1.44
CA THR A 14 10.51 11.10 2.75
C THR A 14 9.54 9.94 2.78
N PHE A 15 8.62 9.84 1.81
CA PHE A 15 7.65 8.74 1.74
C PHE A 15 8.35 7.39 1.69
N ARG A 16 9.41 7.24 0.88
CA ARG A 16 10.19 6.01 0.87
C ARG A 16 10.73 5.66 2.25
N LYS A 17 11.35 6.62 2.94
CA LYS A 17 11.97 6.40 4.26
C LYS A 17 10.98 6.12 5.39
N VAL A 18 9.77 6.69 5.32
CA VAL A 18 8.79 6.53 6.40
C VAL A 18 7.91 5.30 6.19
N PHE A 19 7.61 4.92 4.95
CA PHE A 19 6.75 3.76 4.66
C PHE A 19 7.51 2.46 4.43
N LEU A 20 8.76 2.52 3.96
CA LEU A 20 9.62 1.35 3.78
C LEU A 20 10.91 1.57 4.55
N GLU A 21 11.05 0.87 5.67
CA GLU A 21 12.30 0.86 6.41
C GLU A 21 13.43 0.29 5.55
N ASP A 22 14.66 0.76 5.77
CA ASP A 22 15.81 0.35 4.97
C ASP A 22 16.05 -1.17 5.03
N GLU A 23 15.57 -1.84 6.08
CA GLU A 23 15.62 -3.30 6.24
C GLU A 23 14.78 -4.09 5.23
N TYR A 24 13.76 -3.48 4.61
CA TYR A 24 12.91 -4.16 3.62
C TYR A 24 13.45 -4.02 2.18
N VAL A 25 14.51 -3.25 1.99
CA VAL A 25 15.07 -2.94 0.66
C VAL A 25 15.75 -4.16 0.02
N ASP A 26 16.28 -5.07 0.84
CA ASP A 26 16.94 -6.31 0.40
C ASP A 26 15.96 -7.50 0.26
N GLY A 27 14.65 -7.22 0.32
CA GLY A 27 13.59 -8.22 0.21
C GLY A 27 13.07 -8.71 1.55
N LEU A 28 11.82 -9.16 1.55
CA LEU A 28 11.14 -9.75 2.71
C LEU A 28 11.04 -11.27 2.52
N TYR A 29 11.47 -12.05 3.51
CA TYR A 29 11.59 -13.51 3.37
C TYR A 29 10.63 -14.28 4.29
N ALA A 30 10.08 -13.63 5.33
CA ALA A 30 9.07 -14.23 6.20
C ALA A 30 7.70 -13.56 6.02
N ILE A 31 6.63 -14.34 6.21
CA ILE A 31 5.25 -13.83 6.15
C ILE A 31 5.03 -12.77 7.24
N ASP A 32 5.54 -13.02 8.45
CA ASP A 32 5.47 -12.08 9.56
C ASP A 32 6.07 -10.71 9.20
N ASP A 33 7.25 -10.69 8.56
CA ASP A 33 7.90 -9.44 8.16
C ASP A 33 7.03 -8.65 7.16
N ILE A 34 6.35 -9.33 6.24
CA ILE A 34 5.44 -8.70 5.27
C ILE A 34 4.22 -8.12 5.99
N LEU A 35 3.62 -8.86 6.92
CA LEU A 35 2.48 -8.37 7.70
C LEU A 35 2.86 -7.20 8.60
N ASP A 36 4.02 -7.25 9.24
CA ASP A 36 4.52 -6.16 10.09
C ASP A 36 4.85 -4.92 9.25
N ALA A 37 5.41 -5.07 8.05
CA ALA A 37 5.61 -3.97 7.11
C ALA A 37 4.29 -3.32 6.66
N ILE A 38 3.24 -4.13 6.42
CA ILE A 38 1.90 -3.61 6.11
C ILE A 38 1.33 -2.84 7.31
N GLN A 39 1.40 -3.41 8.51
CA GLN A 39 0.91 -2.77 9.72
C GLN A 39 1.63 -1.45 9.99
N ASN A 40 2.96 -1.44 9.90
CA ASN A 40 3.77 -0.23 10.02
C ASN A 40 3.37 0.83 8.99
N SER A 41 3.12 0.43 7.73
CA SER A 41 2.67 1.35 6.69
C SER A 41 1.32 2.00 7.03
N VAL A 42 0.39 1.27 7.64
CA VAL A 42 -0.89 1.83 8.11
C VAL A 42 -0.66 2.79 9.28
N ASP A 43 0.15 2.41 10.26
CA ASP A 43 0.45 3.24 11.43
C ASP A 43 1.13 4.56 11.03
N VAL A 44 2.10 4.48 10.10
CA VAL A 44 2.75 5.64 9.48
C VAL A 44 1.71 6.48 8.75
N TYR A 45 0.80 5.87 7.98
CA TYR A 45 -0.21 6.62 7.26
C TYR A 45 -1.03 7.54 8.18
N TYR A 46 -1.50 6.99 9.29
CA TYR A 46 -2.35 7.72 10.24
C TYR A 46 -1.58 8.66 11.17
N SER A 47 -0.28 8.44 11.38
CA SER A 47 0.55 9.29 12.25
C SER A 47 1.30 10.40 11.51
N LEU A 48 1.61 10.23 10.21
CA LEU A 48 2.50 11.11 9.44
C LEU A 48 2.08 12.59 9.46
N PRO A 49 0.80 12.98 9.33
CA PRO A 49 0.39 14.39 9.43
C PRO A 49 0.77 15.08 10.74
N ASN A 50 0.91 14.31 11.82
CA ASN A 50 1.26 14.83 13.15
C ASN A 50 2.75 14.69 13.47
N ALA A 51 3.44 13.75 12.84
CA ALA A 51 4.85 13.44 13.11
C ALA A 51 5.83 14.12 12.13
N SER A 52 5.37 14.49 10.94
CA SER A 52 6.20 15.05 9.88
C SER A 52 6.57 16.52 10.10
N LEU A 53 7.76 16.91 9.62
CA LEU A 53 8.18 18.31 9.50
C LEU A 53 7.43 19.05 8.38
N ALA A 54 7.04 18.32 7.32
CA ALA A 54 6.20 18.82 6.24
C ALA A 54 4.72 18.68 6.62
N ARG A 55 3.89 19.64 6.17
CA ARG A 55 2.45 19.63 6.45
C ARG A 55 1.71 18.73 5.48
N TYR A 56 1.30 17.56 5.94
CA TYR A 56 0.40 16.68 5.23
C TYR A 56 -1.01 16.77 5.83
N ALA A 57 -2.03 16.65 4.98
CA ALA A 57 -3.42 16.56 5.40
C ALA A 57 -4.07 15.36 4.72
N PHE A 58 -4.93 14.66 5.46
CA PHE A 58 -5.69 13.55 4.90
C PHE A 58 -6.70 14.01 3.85
N TYR A 59 -6.94 13.14 2.87
CA TYR A 59 -8.20 13.20 2.13
C TYR A 59 -9.34 12.85 3.06
N ARG A 60 -10.44 13.59 2.95
CA ARG A 60 -11.67 13.29 3.66
C ARG A 60 -12.74 12.81 2.68
N THR A 61 -13.56 11.86 3.12
CA THR A 61 -14.75 11.43 2.39
C THR A 61 -15.76 12.59 2.33
N GLY A 62 -16.80 12.46 1.50
CA GLY A 62 -17.87 13.47 1.43
C GLY A 62 -18.59 13.71 2.77
N GLN A 63 -18.45 12.77 3.72
CA GLN A 63 -18.99 12.83 5.07
C GLN A 63 -17.98 13.39 6.11
N GLY A 64 -16.77 13.78 5.70
CA GLY A 64 -15.75 14.38 6.56
C GLY A 64 -14.84 13.39 7.30
N PHE A 65 -15.05 12.07 7.14
CA PHE A 65 -14.16 11.06 7.71
C PHE A 65 -12.84 10.99 6.94
N ILE A 66 -11.75 10.63 7.63
CA ILE A 66 -10.48 10.34 6.95
C ILE A 66 -10.72 9.21 5.95
N LYS A 67 -10.28 9.40 4.70
CA LYS A 67 -10.30 8.34 3.70
C LYS A 67 -9.33 7.25 4.16
N PRO A 68 -9.75 6.00 4.31
CA PRO A 68 -8.85 4.94 4.76
C PRO A 68 -7.78 4.64 3.72
N MET A 69 -6.67 4.05 4.16
CA MET A 69 -5.72 3.40 3.27
C MET A 69 -6.43 2.21 2.61
N SER A 70 -6.26 2.04 1.31
CA SER A 70 -6.83 0.91 0.59
C SER A 70 -5.76 -0.15 0.40
N MET A 71 -6.08 -1.39 0.75
CA MET A 71 -5.27 -2.56 0.41
C MET A 71 -5.88 -3.27 -0.78
N MET A 72 -5.07 -3.54 -1.80
CA MET A 72 -5.43 -4.36 -2.93
C MET A 72 -4.63 -5.65 -2.87
N ILE A 73 -5.31 -6.79 -2.91
CA ILE A 73 -4.69 -8.11 -2.92
C ILE A 73 -4.98 -8.74 -4.28
N ARG A 74 -3.92 -9.20 -4.94
CA ARG A 74 -4.02 -10.11 -6.08
C ARG A 74 -3.76 -11.52 -5.59
N SER A 75 -4.66 -12.44 -5.90
CA SER A 75 -4.52 -13.84 -5.50
C SER A 75 -5.09 -14.79 -6.54
N TYR A 76 -4.59 -16.03 -6.53
CA TYR A 76 -5.19 -17.13 -7.28
C TYR A 76 -6.56 -17.50 -6.70
N ASP A 77 -7.52 -17.82 -7.58
CA ASP A 77 -8.89 -18.20 -7.18
C ASP A 77 -8.92 -19.53 -6.40
N ALA A 78 -8.04 -20.47 -6.75
CA ALA A 78 -7.96 -21.78 -6.15
C ALA A 78 -6.55 -22.39 -6.31
N LEU A 79 -6.07 -23.07 -5.26
CA LEU A 79 -4.87 -23.90 -5.28
C LEU A 79 -5.28 -25.37 -5.11
N THR A 80 -6.19 -25.82 -5.96
CA THR A 80 -6.82 -27.15 -5.83
C THR A 80 -6.04 -28.25 -6.54
N GLY A 81 -5.15 -27.89 -7.46
CA GLY A 81 -4.33 -28.85 -8.19
C GLY A 81 -3.13 -29.37 -7.42
N ARG A 82 -2.57 -30.43 -7.98
CA ARG A 82 -1.47 -31.19 -7.42
C ARG A 82 -0.14 -30.43 -7.30
N PHE A 83 -0.01 -29.29 -7.99
CA PHE A 83 1.12 -28.37 -7.82
C PHE A 83 1.22 -27.82 -6.40
N TRP A 84 0.06 -27.66 -5.75
CA TRP A 84 -0.07 -27.06 -4.42
C TRP A 84 -0.22 -28.14 -3.33
N ASN A 85 -0.70 -29.33 -3.71
CA ASN A 85 -0.75 -30.50 -2.85
C ASN A 85 0.36 -31.51 -3.22
N ILE A 86 1.58 -31.21 -2.78
CA ILE A 86 2.81 -31.99 -3.05
C ILE A 86 2.70 -33.45 -2.56
N THR A 87 1.74 -33.77 -1.67
CA THR A 87 1.54 -35.10 -1.10
C THR A 87 0.58 -36.00 -1.89
N SER A 88 -0.12 -35.49 -2.90
CA SER A 88 -1.11 -36.27 -3.66
C SER A 88 -0.44 -37.23 -4.64
N ASP A 89 -1.02 -38.43 -4.84
CA ASP A 89 -0.56 -39.50 -5.74
C ASP A 89 -1.29 -39.58 -7.13
N ALA A 90 -2.26 -38.70 -7.41
CA ALA A 90 -3.13 -38.75 -8.61
C ALA A 90 -2.57 -38.15 -9.93
N PRO A 91 -2.47 -38.87 -11.06
CA PRO A 91 -1.76 -38.42 -12.29
C PRO A 91 -2.19 -37.03 -12.81
N PHE A 92 -1.23 -36.23 -13.29
CA PHE A 92 -1.46 -34.88 -13.83
C PHE A 92 -2.47 -34.88 -14.99
N THR A 93 -3.46 -33.98 -14.93
CA THR A 93 -4.40 -33.74 -16.04
C THR A 93 -4.23 -32.33 -16.60
N TYR A 94 -4.61 -32.14 -17.87
CA TYR A 94 -4.53 -30.85 -18.54
C TYR A 94 -5.51 -29.81 -17.95
N GLN A 95 -6.56 -30.27 -17.26
CA GLN A 95 -7.57 -29.41 -16.62
C GLN A 95 -7.03 -28.73 -15.36
N ASP A 96 -6.05 -29.35 -14.67
CA ASP A 96 -5.38 -28.77 -13.50
C ASP A 96 -4.64 -27.45 -13.84
N TYR A 97 -4.25 -27.24 -15.11
CA TYR A 97 -3.53 -26.03 -15.55
C TYR A 97 -4.43 -24.83 -15.85
N ALA A 98 -5.69 -25.04 -16.20
CA ALA A 98 -6.52 -23.97 -16.78
C ALA A 98 -7.34 -23.18 -15.74
N GLY A 99 -7.52 -23.73 -14.53
CA GLY A 99 -8.30 -23.11 -13.45
C GLY A 99 -7.46 -22.54 -12.31
N ASP A 100 -6.35 -23.19 -11.96
CA ASP A 100 -5.57 -22.87 -10.74
C ASP A 100 -4.71 -21.59 -10.85
N PHE A 101 -4.55 -21.03 -12.04
CA PHE A 101 -3.76 -19.80 -12.26
C PHE A 101 -4.62 -18.58 -12.61
N HIS A 102 -5.95 -18.69 -12.49
CA HIS A 102 -6.80 -17.51 -12.63
C HIS A 102 -6.63 -16.63 -11.40
N GLU A 103 -6.37 -15.34 -11.63
CA GLU A 103 -6.13 -14.37 -10.57
C GLU A 103 -7.26 -13.36 -10.49
N ASN A 104 -7.57 -12.95 -9.27
CA ASN A 104 -8.53 -11.91 -8.98
C ASN A 104 -7.88 -10.79 -8.18
N TRP A 105 -8.50 -9.60 -8.24
CA TRP A 105 -8.15 -8.47 -7.40
C TRP A 105 -9.27 -8.23 -6.40
N GLN A 106 -8.90 -8.10 -5.14
CA GLN A 106 -9.80 -7.73 -4.05
C GLN A 106 -9.30 -6.44 -3.40
N THR A 107 -10.23 -5.59 -2.94
CA THR A 107 -9.89 -4.31 -2.32
C THR A 107 -10.53 -4.20 -0.94
N PHE A 108 -9.73 -3.80 0.03
CA PHE A 108 -10.09 -3.67 1.43
C PHE A 108 -9.71 -2.27 1.92
N ASN A 109 -10.43 -1.78 2.92
CA ASN A 109 -10.10 -0.52 3.59
C ASN A 109 -9.44 -0.86 4.92
N LEU A 110 -8.24 -0.34 5.14
CA LEU A 110 -7.47 -0.52 6.37
C LEU A 110 -7.69 0.68 7.29
N THR A 111 -7.81 0.41 8.59
CA THR A 111 -7.89 1.44 9.64
C THR A 111 -6.85 1.19 10.72
N LEU A 112 -6.71 2.11 11.68
CA LEU A 112 -5.83 1.88 12.83
C LEU A 112 -6.28 0.70 13.71
N GLU A 113 -7.59 0.47 13.78
CA GLU A 113 -8.18 -0.62 14.55
C GLU A 113 -8.09 -1.96 13.83
N ASP A 114 -8.01 -1.93 12.49
CA ASP A 114 -7.89 -3.10 11.63
C ASP A 114 -6.84 -2.84 10.52
N PRO A 115 -5.55 -2.85 10.87
CA PRO A 115 -4.47 -2.47 9.95
C PRO A 115 -4.12 -3.58 8.95
N LEU A 116 -4.54 -4.82 9.19
CA LEU A 116 -4.28 -5.96 8.30
C LEU A 116 -5.53 -6.41 7.53
N GLY A 117 -6.72 -5.97 7.94
CA GLY A 117 -7.97 -6.35 7.30
C GLY A 117 -8.12 -7.88 7.20
N PRO A 118 -8.37 -8.43 6.01
CA PRO A 118 -8.50 -9.89 5.82
C PRO A 118 -7.22 -10.68 6.17
N LEU A 119 -6.04 -10.04 6.18
CA LEU A 119 -4.78 -10.71 6.50
C LEU A 119 -4.59 -10.92 8.01
N GLN A 120 -5.39 -10.26 8.87
CA GLN A 120 -5.34 -10.44 10.32
C GLN A 120 -5.56 -11.92 10.70
N ILE A 121 -6.46 -12.59 9.99
CA ILE A 121 -6.76 -14.02 10.20
C ILE A 121 -5.51 -14.88 9.98
N LEU A 122 -4.63 -14.50 9.05
CA LEU A 122 -3.40 -15.25 8.78
C LEU A 122 -2.40 -15.10 9.94
N LYS A 123 -2.29 -13.89 10.51
CA LYS A 123 -1.47 -13.62 11.71
C LYS A 123 -1.99 -14.39 12.92
N ASP A 124 -3.30 -14.40 13.12
CA ASP A 124 -3.93 -15.06 14.27
C ASP A 124 -3.89 -16.60 14.18
N ALA A 125 -3.94 -17.16 12.97
CA ALA A 125 -3.99 -18.61 12.74
C ALA A 125 -2.63 -19.30 12.84
N GLY A 126 -1.51 -18.56 12.87
CA GLY A 126 -0.16 -19.14 13.03
C GLY A 126 0.32 -19.99 11.85
N TYR A 127 -0.12 -19.68 10.64
CA TYR A 127 0.39 -20.25 9.37
C TYR A 127 0.45 -21.79 9.29
N PRO A 128 -0.67 -22.52 9.43
CA PRO A 128 -0.66 -23.97 9.22
C PRO A 128 -0.20 -24.30 7.78
N GLU A 129 0.88 -25.09 7.64
CA GLU A 129 1.56 -25.38 6.37
C GLU A 129 0.63 -25.90 5.26
N GLU A 130 -0.39 -26.67 5.61
CA GLU A 130 -1.25 -27.37 4.65
C GLU A 130 -2.35 -26.50 4.02
N ASN A 131 -2.61 -25.28 4.54
CA ASN A 131 -3.70 -24.41 4.06
C ASN A 131 -3.45 -22.91 4.33
N ASN A 132 -2.20 -22.46 4.29
CA ASN A 132 -1.92 -21.05 4.52
C ASN A 132 -2.39 -20.19 3.33
N GLY A 133 -3.47 -19.45 3.54
CA GLY A 133 -4.08 -18.51 2.59
C GLY A 133 -3.10 -17.48 2.01
N PHE A 134 -1.95 -17.26 2.67
CA PHE A 134 -0.90 -16.38 2.17
C PHE A 134 -0.26 -16.88 0.88
N TYR A 135 -0.13 -18.19 0.67
CA TYR A 135 0.50 -18.75 -0.54
C TYR A 135 -0.33 -18.54 -1.82
N TYR A 136 -1.58 -18.09 -1.67
CA TYR A 136 -2.46 -17.76 -2.78
C TYR A 136 -2.19 -16.34 -3.31
N ILE A 137 -1.50 -15.51 -2.53
CA ILE A 137 -1.31 -14.08 -2.81
C ILE A 137 -0.07 -13.89 -3.69
N THR A 138 -0.24 -13.18 -4.80
CA THR A 138 0.84 -12.86 -5.74
C THR A 138 1.28 -11.40 -5.64
N ASP A 139 0.40 -10.50 -5.19
CA ASP A 139 0.70 -9.07 -5.08
C ASP A 139 -0.15 -8.43 -3.97
N ILE A 140 0.46 -7.55 -3.17
CA ILE A 140 -0.24 -6.71 -2.19
C ILE A 140 0.12 -5.26 -2.46
N GLN A 141 -0.88 -4.40 -2.61
CA GLN A 141 -0.67 -2.95 -2.78
C GLN A 141 -1.42 -2.17 -1.71
N LEU A 142 -0.71 -1.31 -1.01
CA LEU A 142 -1.28 -0.31 -0.11
C LEU A 142 -1.31 1.02 -0.82
N VAL A 143 -2.50 1.61 -0.94
CA VAL A 143 -2.70 2.88 -1.62
C VAL A 143 -3.25 3.89 -0.63
N CYS A 144 -2.54 4.99 -0.47
CA CYS A 144 -2.98 6.11 0.34
C CYS A 144 -2.72 7.44 -0.37
N SER A 145 -3.26 8.52 0.18
CA SER A 145 -3.09 9.85 -0.41
C SER A 145 -3.07 10.94 0.64
N TYR A 146 -2.30 11.99 0.36
CA TYR A 146 -2.22 13.21 1.17
C TYR A 146 -2.36 14.44 0.30
N HIS A 147 -2.96 15.47 0.89
CA HIS A 147 -2.80 16.84 0.43
C HIS A 147 -1.59 17.45 1.12
N THR A 148 -0.79 18.22 0.40
CA THR A 148 0.22 19.08 1.01
C THR A 148 0.27 20.44 0.31
N ALA A 149 0.81 21.40 1.02
CA ALA A 149 1.16 22.70 0.49
C ALA A 149 2.69 22.76 0.45
N ASP A 150 3.26 22.64 -0.74
CA ASP A 150 4.70 22.78 -0.92
C ASP A 150 5.06 24.26 -0.69
N LEU A 151 5.73 24.52 0.44
CA LEU A 151 6.16 25.85 0.85
C LEU A 151 7.49 26.16 0.16
N GLY A 152 7.43 26.52 -1.11
CA GLY A 152 8.58 27.04 -1.83
C GLY A 152 8.99 28.42 -1.32
N THR A 153 10.23 28.82 -1.64
CA THR A 153 10.77 30.15 -1.29
C THR A 153 9.98 31.33 -1.88
N ILE A 154 9.20 31.10 -2.93
CA ILE A 154 8.52 32.17 -3.69
C ILE A 154 7.00 31.91 -3.84
N SER A 155 6.52 30.67 -3.72
CA SER A 155 5.10 30.35 -3.83
C SER A 155 4.71 29.11 -3.05
N VAL A 156 3.43 29.05 -2.66
CA VAL A 156 2.81 27.88 -2.07
C VAL A 156 2.04 27.15 -3.16
N LEU A 157 2.48 25.95 -3.51
CA LEU A 157 1.77 25.11 -4.47
C LEU A 157 1.06 23.95 -3.76
N PRO A 158 -0.27 23.93 -3.80
CA PRO A 158 -1.06 22.83 -3.28
C PRO A 158 -0.95 21.65 -4.23
N VAL A 159 -0.62 20.48 -3.68
CA VAL A 159 -0.42 19.26 -4.46
C VAL A 159 -1.02 18.07 -3.74
N ASP A 160 -1.45 17.13 -4.57
CA ASP A 160 -2.03 15.87 -4.17
C ASP A 160 -1.00 14.77 -4.41
N TRP A 161 -0.66 14.06 -3.35
CA TRP A 161 0.22 12.89 -3.42
C TRP A 161 -0.64 11.64 -3.35
N LYS A 162 -0.45 10.75 -4.32
CA LYS A 162 -0.91 9.37 -4.25
C LYS A 162 0.31 8.47 -4.07
N ILE A 163 0.27 7.64 -3.05
CA ILE A 163 1.37 6.77 -2.64
C ILE A 163 0.87 5.34 -2.77
N THR A 164 1.62 4.52 -3.50
CA THR A 164 1.39 3.08 -3.64
C THR A 164 2.62 2.36 -3.08
N ILE A 165 2.42 1.54 -2.06
CA ILE A 165 3.43 0.64 -1.51
C ILE A 165 3.08 -0.75 -2.02
N ALA A 166 3.94 -1.36 -2.80
CA ALA A 166 3.69 -2.65 -3.44
C ALA A 166 4.64 -3.70 -2.89
N PHE A 167 4.09 -4.86 -2.55
CA PHE A 167 4.79 -6.08 -2.21
C PHE A 167 4.52 -7.09 -3.32
N ASP A 168 5.52 -7.37 -4.14
CA ASP A 168 5.45 -8.36 -5.20
C ASP A 168 5.93 -9.70 -4.66
N LEU A 169 5.04 -10.69 -4.60
CA LEU A 169 5.33 -12.04 -4.09
C LEU A 169 5.55 -13.06 -5.22
N SER A 170 5.56 -12.62 -6.47
CA SER A 170 5.65 -13.51 -7.64
C SER A 170 7.04 -14.12 -7.86
N SER A 171 8.09 -13.58 -7.22
CA SER A 171 9.49 -14.01 -7.38
C SER A 171 9.82 -15.35 -6.72
N GLY A 172 8.95 -15.88 -5.85
CA GLY A 172 9.11 -17.20 -5.25
C GLY A 172 10.21 -17.26 -4.18
N GLY A 173 9.81 -17.10 -2.91
CA GLY A 173 10.69 -17.19 -1.73
C GLY A 173 11.22 -15.85 -1.21
N GLU A 174 10.91 -14.76 -1.90
CA GLU A 174 11.19 -13.38 -1.51
C GLU A 174 10.02 -12.52 -1.99
N ALA A 175 9.60 -11.56 -1.16
CA ALA A 175 8.69 -10.49 -1.54
C ALA A 175 9.48 -9.19 -1.75
N LEU A 176 9.33 -8.60 -2.94
CA LEU A 176 9.98 -7.34 -3.29
C LEU A 176 9.08 -6.16 -2.90
N ALA A 177 9.57 -5.35 -1.96
CA ALA A 177 8.87 -4.14 -1.56
C ALA A 177 9.31 -2.94 -2.42
N SER A 178 8.34 -2.15 -2.88
CA SER A 178 8.60 -0.93 -3.65
C SER A 178 7.58 0.16 -3.32
N ILE A 179 7.97 1.41 -3.57
CA ILE A 179 7.08 2.56 -3.40
C ILE A 179 7.02 3.37 -4.69
N ILE A 180 5.80 3.69 -5.11
CA ILE A 180 5.50 4.52 -6.26
C ILE A 180 4.73 5.73 -5.75
N THR A 181 5.22 6.92 -6.07
CA THR A 181 4.59 8.19 -5.67
C THR A 181 4.19 8.98 -6.91
N GLU A 182 2.92 9.32 -7.01
CA GLU A 182 2.38 10.19 -8.04
C GLU A 182 2.04 11.56 -7.42
N VAL A 183 2.38 12.64 -8.12
CA VAL A 183 2.07 14.02 -7.69
C VAL A 183 1.13 14.68 -8.69
N HIS A 184 0.06 15.27 -8.18
CA HIS A 184 -0.94 15.98 -8.98
C HIS A 184 -1.07 17.43 -8.48
N PRO A 185 -0.62 18.42 -9.24
CA PRO A 185 -0.79 19.83 -8.87
C PRO A 185 -2.27 20.21 -8.82
N LEU A 186 -2.69 20.90 -7.75
CA LEU A 186 -4.04 21.42 -7.66
C LEU A 186 -4.15 22.82 -8.30
N PRO A 187 -5.26 23.15 -8.98
CA PRO A 187 -5.49 24.48 -9.50
C PRO A 187 -5.56 25.52 -8.37
N ALA A 188 -4.88 26.65 -8.55
CA ALA A 188 -4.83 27.74 -7.56
C ALA A 188 -6.23 28.28 -7.16
N SER A 189 -7.24 28.15 -8.04
CA SER A 189 -8.62 28.59 -7.80
C SER A 189 -9.45 27.66 -6.91
N GLY A 190 -9.06 26.39 -6.74
CA GLY A 190 -9.76 25.40 -5.89
C GLY A 190 -9.06 25.12 -4.56
N ALA A 191 -7.75 25.32 -4.50
CA ALA A 191 -6.94 24.89 -3.38
C ALA A 191 -7.02 25.78 -2.12
N PHE A 192 -7.29 27.09 -2.28
CA PHE A 192 -7.49 27.98 -1.14
C PHE A 192 -8.74 27.60 -0.32
N ALA A 193 -9.80 27.10 -0.98
CA ALA A 193 -11.03 26.68 -0.30
C ALA A 193 -10.84 25.38 0.49
N GLN A 194 -10.05 24.43 -0.01
CA GLN A 194 -9.80 23.15 0.65
C GLN A 194 -8.76 23.28 1.79
N LEU A 195 -7.72 24.09 1.61
CA LEU A 195 -6.77 24.40 2.69
C LEU A 195 -7.44 25.15 3.84
N GLN A 196 -8.33 26.12 3.56
CA GLN A 196 -9.08 26.80 4.62
C GLN A 196 -10.01 25.87 5.40
N ALA A 197 -10.64 24.90 4.73
CA ALA A 197 -11.49 23.90 5.38
C ALA A 197 -10.70 22.88 6.24
N GLY A 198 -9.45 22.59 5.88
CA GLY A 198 -8.54 21.75 6.68
C GLY A 198 -7.83 22.48 7.82
N LEU A 199 -7.79 23.82 7.79
CA LEU A 199 -7.13 24.67 8.80
C LEU A 199 -8.09 25.21 9.87
N SER A 200 -9.40 25.02 9.70
CA SER A 200 -10.41 25.34 10.71
C SER A 200 -10.65 24.14 11.63
N CYS A 201 -9.67 23.79 12.46
CA CYS A 201 -9.78 22.94 13.64
C CYS A 201 -8.91 23.53 14.74
#